data_AF-A0A661NCU9-F1
#
_entry.id   AF-A0A661NCU9-F1
#
_cell.length_a   1.000
_cell.length_b   1.000
_cell.length_c   1.000
_cell.angle_alpha   90.00
_cell.angle_beta   90.00
_cell.angle_gamma   90.00
#
_symmetry.space_group_name_H-M   'P 1'
#
loop_
_entity.id
_entity.type
_entity.pdbx_description
1 polymer ?
#
loop_
_entity_poly.entity_id
_entity_poly.type
_entity_poly.pdbx_seq_one_letter_code
_entity_poly.pdbx_strand_id
1 'polypeptide(L)'
;MTASFVPRVAAFHLRPKIRVVRPTREVGRRFMTRSIGRGGDELQPASFWLRGRLRGALPDGCPLSSDDCPSKGMVDPGTLGGPMFQGPFDFDQSCDPPLELVEVQPTGDHRLPASLVDRVAIYTPHDGGAIPNRYRYDANGKPRIDPSTLLRHYVAARDWGANSVAEHLSSALGVRRYARCRIARVLLDFNRFPGSTPPGNDDPLEALAIGRLYANALNHDAKTEILETYYDTISGVMEGVLAESLIGISIHTYDEKHASKTKRADLSLISLPLSYQRESRLTYGVFDPMYPDHLAESTCSRVLRDRVSLNLERSGFRVTHNHPYPVPDGSIEMRAQVWHFFHFLRGRFEEEHPGTKGVPAYEAVWTMLLDTNLRLGDADALRSFVHRFRLVGGGRRAEYQDSLEAYRRVQRFLNESSVVTDFRRSPERPSSLGIEIRKDLLCTFDPETGFPERPNEAQRHTARRIAKAIAEAIATYIDTDRPVHEQTTRELTLPPITGPVDLD
;
A
#
# COMPACT_ATOMS: atom_id res chain seq x y z
N MET A 1 -26.31 -67.99 16.20
CA MET A 1 -24.85 -67.85 16.33
C MET A 1 -24.48 -66.50 15.73
N THR A 2 -24.44 -65.48 16.58
CA THR A 2 -24.17 -64.09 16.23
C THR A 2 -23.41 -63.49 17.42
N ALA A 3 -22.19 -63.02 17.17
CA ALA A 3 -21.45 -62.22 18.15
C ALA A 3 -20.70 -61.12 17.39
N SER A 4 -21.17 -59.90 17.58
CA SER A 4 -20.54 -58.66 17.14
C SER A 4 -19.38 -58.31 18.06
N PHE A 5 -18.32 -57.76 17.48
CA PHE A 5 -17.14 -57.28 18.20
C PHE A 5 -17.20 -55.75 18.28
N VAL A 6 -17.16 -55.21 19.50
CA VAL A 6 -17.10 -53.76 19.80
C VAL A 6 -15.72 -53.49 20.42
N PRO A 7 -14.91 -52.53 19.91
CA PRO A 7 -13.71 -52.10 20.62
C PRO A 7 -14.06 -51.06 21.69
N ARG A 8 -13.61 -51.31 22.92
CA ARG A 8 -13.72 -50.39 24.06
C ARG A 8 -12.70 -49.26 23.98
N VAL A 9 -13.21 -48.06 24.22
CA VAL A 9 -12.49 -46.79 24.44
C VAL A 9 -11.79 -46.82 25.81
N ALA A 10 -10.50 -46.48 25.86
CA ALA A 10 -9.78 -46.19 27.10
C ALA A 10 -9.59 -44.67 27.23
N ALA A 11 -10.33 -44.05 28.15
CA ALA A 11 -10.19 -42.64 28.50
C ALA A 11 -9.15 -42.48 29.61
N PHE A 12 -8.02 -41.84 29.30
CA PHE A 12 -7.06 -41.37 30.31
C PHE A 12 -7.48 -39.99 30.82
N HIS A 13 -7.80 -39.88 32.11
CA HIS A 13 -7.98 -38.61 32.82
C HIS A 13 -6.67 -38.23 33.53
N LEU A 14 -5.92 -37.28 32.96
CA LEU A 14 -4.83 -36.59 33.65
C LEU A 14 -5.32 -35.20 34.07
N ARG A 15 -5.54 -35.01 35.38
CA ARG A 15 -5.76 -33.69 35.99
C ARG A 15 -4.39 -33.05 36.31
N PRO A 16 -4.09 -31.81 35.89
CA PRO A 16 -2.93 -31.10 36.40
C PRO A 16 -3.23 -30.50 37.78
N LYS A 17 -2.40 -30.84 38.78
CA LYS A 17 -2.34 -30.16 40.08
C LYS A 17 -1.65 -28.81 39.89
N ILE A 18 -2.41 -27.71 39.87
CA ILE A 18 -1.84 -26.36 39.97
C ILE A 18 -1.53 -26.07 41.45
N ARG A 19 -0.25 -25.91 41.75
CA ARG A 19 0.26 -25.52 43.07
C ARG A 19 0.30 -23.99 43.13
N VAL A 20 -0.63 -23.40 43.89
CA VAL A 20 -0.66 -21.96 44.14
C VAL A 20 0.46 -21.58 45.11
N VAL A 21 1.47 -20.88 44.61
CA VAL A 21 2.51 -20.24 45.43
C VAL A 21 2.01 -18.85 45.81
N ARG A 22 1.88 -18.58 47.12
CA ARG A 22 1.57 -17.24 47.66
C ARG A 22 2.84 -16.38 47.66
N PRO A 23 2.81 -15.14 47.17
CA PRO A 23 3.80 -14.14 47.56
C PRO A 23 3.37 -13.45 48.86
N THR A 24 4.34 -13.32 49.76
CA THR A 24 4.29 -12.54 51.00
C THR A 24 4.26 -11.03 50.73
N ARG A 25 3.58 -10.30 51.65
CA ARG A 25 3.62 -8.84 51.88
C ARG A 25 5.07 -8.30 51.89
N GLU A 26 5.41 -7.04 51.61
CA GLU A 26 4.85 -5.76 52.08
C GLU A 26 5.58 -4.57 51.38
N VAL A 27 5.25 -3.32 51.74
CA VAL A 27 5.72 -2.00 51.24
C VAL A 27 4.93 -1.49 50.01
N GLY A 28 4.25 -0.35 49.98
CA GLY A 28 4.02 0.73 50.93
C GLY A 28 3.38 1.92 50.19
N ARG A 29 2.16 2.29 50.58
CA ARG A 29 1.44 3.58 50.44
C ARG A 29 1.81 4.55 49.28
N ARG A 30 0.81 4.91 48.46
CA ARG A 30 0.18 6.26 48.43
C ARG A 30 -1.09 6.26 47.56
N PHE A 31 -2.23 6.50 48.22
CA PHE A 31 -3.52 6.82 47.61
C PHE A 31 -3.53 8.31 47.20
N MET A 32 -3.93 8.62 45.98
CA MET A 32 -4.66 9.85 45.68
C MET A 32 -5.94 9.48 44.92
N THR A 33 -7.05 9.61 45.61
CA THR A 33 -8.39 9.67 45.06
C THR A 33 -8.61 11.05 44.43
N ARG A 34 -9.06 11.09 43.17
CA ARG A 34 -9.77 12.26 42.62
C ARG A 34 -11.07 11.83 41.96
N SER A 35 -12.14 12.12 42.70
CA SER A 35 -13.48 12.52 42.30
C SER A 35 -13.88 12.46 40.82
N ILE A 36 -14.96 11.71 40.62
CA ILE A 36 -15.92 11.78 39.51
C ILE A 36 -16.49 13.20 39.42
N GLY A 37 -16.36 13.84 38.26
CA GLY A 37 -17.01 15.09 37.90
C GLY A 37 -17.78 14.93 36.60
N ARG A 38 -19.10 15.11 36.67
CA ARG A 38 -20.01 15.23 35.53
C ARG A 38 -19.82 16.59 34.83
N GLY A 39 -19.91 16.58 33.50
CA GLY A 39 -20.03 17.73 32.60
C GLY A 39 -19.58 17.22 31.23
N GLY A 40 -20.44 17.07 30.22
CA GLY A 40 -21.29 18.10 29.63
C GLY A 40 -20.69 18.37 28.25
N ASP A 41 -20.81 17.39 27.34
CA ASP A 41 -20.19 17.45 26.01
C ASP A 41 -21.03 18.31 25.06
N GLU A 42 -20.65 19.58 24.95
CA GLU A 42 -20.89 20.39 23.75
C GLU A 42 -19.80 20.05 22.72
N LEU A 43 -20.14 19.21 21.75
CA LEU A 43 -19.32 18.97 20.56
C LEU A 43 -19.42 20.20 19.64
N GLN A 44 -18.39 21.05 19.63
CA GLN A 44 -18.18 22.02 18.56
C GLN A 44 -17.52 21.38 17.34
N PRO A 45 -17.89 21.77 16.10
CA PRO A 45 -17.43 21.13 14.88
C PRO A 45 -15.98 21.48 14.55
N ALA A 46 -15.18 20.45 14.24
CA ALA A 46 -13.81 20.55 13.80
C ALA A 46 -13.71 21.21 12.41
N SER A 47 -13.25 22.45 12.37
CA SER A 47 -12.65 23.08 11.20
C SER A 47 -11.12 23.07 11.38
N PHE A 48 -10.44 22.07 10.82
CA PHE A 48 -8.97 21.99 10.87
C PHE A 48 -8.40 21.62 9.49
N TRP A 49 -8.13 22.65 8.70
CA TRP A 49 -7.01 22.70 7.77
C TRP A 49 -6.30 24.04 8.02
N LEU A 50 -4.95 24.01 8.04
CA LEU A 50 -3.95 25.09 8.15
C LEU A 50 -3.37 25.47 9.54
N ARG A 51 -2.04 25.30 9.60
CA ARG A 51 -0.98 25.99 10.37
C ARG A 51 -0.56 25.41 11.73
N GLY A 52 0.40 24.49 11.68
CA GLY A 52 1.40 24.34 12.74
C GLY A 52 2.64 25.21 12.44
N ARG A 53 2.72 26.38 13.08
CA ARG A 53 3.95 27.19 13.17
C ARG A 53 4.87 26.55 14.21
N LEU A 54 6.09 26.21 13.84
CA LEU A 54 7.20 26.07 14.80
C LEU A 54 8.19 27.20 14.57
N ARG A 55 8.25 28.13 15.53
CA ARG A 55 9.32 29.11 15.67
C ARG A 55 10.52 28.40 16.27
N GLY A 56 11.61 28.31 15.51
CA GLY A 56 12.94 28.00 16.02
C GLY A 56 13.91 28.98 15.36
N ALA A 57 14.49 29.87 16.16
CA ALA A 57 15.49 30.82 15.73
C ALA A 57 16.78 30.08 15.35
N LEU A 58 17.39 30.45 14.23
CA LEU A 58 18.78 30.14 13.91
C LEU A 58 19.53 31.45 13.65
N PRO A 59 20.82 31.54 14.03
CA PRO A 59 21.57 32.79 14.05
C PRO A 59 22.12 33.16 12.67
N ASP A 60 22.25 34.47 12.51
CA ASP A 60 22.78 35.18 11.34
C ASP A 60 24.23 34.81 10.99
N GLY A 61 24.53 34.84 9.69
CA GLY A 61 25.85 35.23 9.18
C GLY A 61 26.41 34.40 8.04
N CYS A 62 26.29 34.87 6.79
CA CYS A 62 27.43 35.40 6.04
C CYS A 62 27.01 35.94 4.66
N PRO A 63 27.68 36.99 4.14
CA PRO A 63 27.27 37.73 2.95
C PRO A 63 27.97 37.21 1.68
N LEU A 64 27.24 37.11 0.58
CA LEU A 64 27.86 37.14 -0.75
C LEU A 64 27.07 38.10 -1.63
N SER A 65 27.77 39.18 -1.99
CA SER A 65 27.42 40.20 -2.96
C SER A 65 27.24 39.60 -4.36
N SER A 66 26.17 39.98 -5.04
CA SER A 66 25.99 39.74 -6.47
C SER A 66 25.82 41.08 -7.18
N ASP A 67 26.91 41.58 -7.74
CA ASP A 67 26.89 42.46 -8.90
C ASP A 67 27.31 41.64 -10.13
N ASP A 68 26.86 42.11 -11.30
CA ASP A 68 27.19 41.71 -12.66
C ASP A 68 26.26 40.71 -13.36
N CYS A 69 25.29 41.32 -14.05
CA CYS A 69 24.45 40.74 -15.08
C CYS A 69 24.80 41.42 -16.43
N PRO A 70 25.25 40.68 -17.46
CA PRO A 70 25.22 41.18 -18.82
C PRO A 70 24.11 40.52 -19.65
N SER A 71 23.22 41.40 -20.10
CA SER A 71 22.43 41.40 -21.33
C SER A 71 22.49 40.23 -22.32
N LYS A 72 21.29 39.65 -22.52
CA LYS A 72 20.58 39.39 -23.79
C LYS A 72 21.42 39.16 -25.06
N GLY A 73 21.43 37.91 -25.54
CA GLY A 73 21.55 37.55 -26.95
C GLY A 73 20.34 36.71 -27.38
N MET A 74 19.68 37.11 -28.47
CA MET A 74 18.61 36.35 -29.16
C MET A 74 19.16 35.01 -29.68
N VAL A 75 18.41 33.92 -29.52
CA VAL A 75 18.72 32.62 -30.14
C VAL A 75 17.58 32.18 -31.05
N ASP A 76 17.99 31.73 -32.23
CA ASP A 76 17.25 31.26 -33.40
C ASP A 76 16.47 29.95 -33.13
N PRO A 77 15.18 29.80 -33.51
CA PRO A 77 14.40 28.59 -33.27
C PRO A 77 14.61 27.59 -34.40
N GLY A 78 15.71 26.84 -34.37
CA GLY A 78 16.07 26.00 -35.52
C GLY A 78 16.95 24.78 -35.24
N THR A 79 17.02 24.25 -34.01
CA THR A 79 17.63 22.93 -33.75
C THR A 79 17.24 22.41 -32.35
N LEU A 80 16.10 21.73 -32.22
CA LEU A 80 15.72 21.00 -30.99
C LEU A 80 16.41 19.62 -30.92
N GLY A 81 17.73 19.62 -31.13
CA GLY A 81 18.63 18.50 -30.85
C GLY A 81 19.50 18.85 -29.66
N GLY A 82 18.88 19.10 -28.50
CA GLY A 82 19.62 19.28 -27.26
C GLY A 82 20.41 18.00 -26.93
N PRO A 83 21.59 18.09 -26.29
CA PRO A 83 22.35 16.90 -25.94
C PRO A 83 21.50 15.98 -25.06
N MET A 84 21.18 14.78 -25.58
CA MET A 84 20.58 13.72 -24.78
C MET A 84 21.46 13.51 -23.54
N PHE A 85 20.83 13.50 -22.38
CA PHE A 85 21.51 13.23 -21.12
C PHE A 85 22.17 11.84 -21.19
N GLN A 86 23.49 11.78 -21.35
CA GLN A 86 24.28 10.53 -21.30
C GLN A 86 24.57 10.14 -19.85
N GLY A 87 23.52 10.06 -19.02
CA GLY A 87 23.64 9.47 -17.69
C GLY A 87 23.76 7.94 -17.77
N PRO A 88 24.17 7.27 -16.67
CA PRO A 88 24.25 5.81 -16.62
C PRO A 88 22.89 5.11 -16.70
N PHE A 89 21.79 5.86 -16.60
CA PHE A 89 20.43 5.32 -16.68
C PHE A 89 19.68 5.87 -17.88
N ASP A 90 18.98 4.97 -18.53
CA ASP A 90 18.05 5.27 -19.61
C ASP A 90 16.66 5.57 -19.02
N PHE A 91 16.38 6.86 -18.80
CA PHE A 91 15.05 7.32 -18.42
C PHE A 91 14.06 7.33 -19.58
N ASP A 92 14.54 7.21 -20.83
CA ASP A 92 13.76 7.25 -22.07
C ASP A 92 13.06 5.92 -22.38
N GLN A 93 13.31 4.88 -21.58
CA GLN A 93 12.55 3.64 -21.64
C GLN A 93 11.05 3.93 -21.61
N SER A 94 10.31 3.30 -22.51
CA SER A 94 8.85 3.40 -22.50
C SER A 94 8.31 3.02 -21.11
N CYS A 95 7.29 3.76 -20.66
CA CYS A 95 6.46 3.41 -19.52
C CYS A 95 5.00 3.27 -19.95
N ASP A 96 4.77 2.88 -21.20
CA ASP A 96 3.45 2.52 -21.71
C ASP A 96 3.42 1.02 -22.04
N PRO A 97 2.57 0.20 -21.38
CA PRO A 97 1.73 0.59 -20.24
C PRO A 97 2.57 0.90 -18.98
N PRO A 98 2.07 1.72 -18.03
CA PRO A 98 2.83 2.12 -16.84
C PRO A 98 2.94 1.05 -15.75
N LEU A 99 1.99 0.12 -15.75
CA LEU A 99 2.10 -1.15 -15.03
C LEU A 99 2.22 -2.27 -16.06
N GLU A 100 3.25 -3.10 -15.90
CA GLU A 100 3.52 -4.26 -16.76
C GLU A 100 3.21 -5.55 -16.00
N LEU A 101 2.50 -6.48 -16.64
CA LEU A 101 2.37 -7.85 -16.14
C LEU A 101 3.50 -8.68 -16.79
N VAL A 102 4.57 -8.91 -16.03
CA VAL A 102 5.75 -9.62 -16.51
C VAL A 102 5.50 -11.11 -16.44
N GLU A 103 5.50 -11.79 -17.58
CA GLU A 103 5.38 -13.24 -17.67
C GLU A 103 6.61 -13.95 -17.09
N VAL A 104 6.38 -15.02 -16.35
CA VAL A 104 7.40 -15.79 -15.64
C VAL A 104 7.22 -17.27 -15.96
N GLN A 105 8.33 -17.93 -16.30
CA GLN A 105 8.34 -19.37 -16.50
C GLN A 105 8.33 -20.08 -15.14
N PRO A 106 7.31 -20.92 -14.84
CA PRO A 106 7.25 -21.69 -13.60
C PRO A 106 8.34 -22.75 -13.54
N THR A 107 9.23 -22.68 -12.55
CA THR A 107 10.31 -23.66 -12.37
C THR A 107 10.36 -24.27 -10.98
N GLY A 108 9.62 -23.73 -10.02
CA GLY A 108 9.72 -24.13 -8.62
C GLY A 108 9.06 -25.45 -8.25
N ASP A 109 9.51 -25.96 -7.10
CA ASP A 109 8.98 -27.12 -6.40
C ASP A 109 7.77 -26.78 -5.50
N HIS A 110 7.54 -25.49 -5.22
CA HIS A 110 6.50 -25.01 -4.31
C HIS A 110 5.25 -24.52 -5.06
N ARG A 111 4.87 -25.23 -6.13
CA ARG A 111 3.75 -24.82 -6.99
C ARG A 111 2.45 -24.86 -6.21
N LEU A 112 1.70 -23.78 -6.32
CA LEU A 112 0.36 -23.71 -5.78
C LEU A 112 -0.59 -24.61 -6.59
N PRO A 113 -1.67 -25.12 -5.97
CA PRO A 113 -2.77 -25.74 -6.70
C PRO A 113 -3.30 -24.81 -7.80
N ALA A 114 -3.71 -25.37 -8.94
CA ALA A 114 -4.14 -24.58 -10.10
C ALA A 114 -5.27 -23.58 -9.77
N SER A 115 -6.17 -23.92 -8.85
CA SER A 115 -7.25 -23.05 -8.35
C SER A 115 -6.78 -21.83 -7.56
N LEU A 116 -5.51 -21.81 -7.12
CA LEU A 116 -4.94 -20.77 -6.26
C LEU A 116 -3.81 -19.98 -6.91
N VAL A 117 -3.24 -20.48 -8.01
CA VAL A 117 -2.16 -19.81 -8.74
C VAL A 117 -2.53 -18.38 -9.12
N ASP A 118 -3.74 -18.18 -9.64
CA ASP A 118 -4.22 -16.85 -10.05
C ASP A 118 -4.77 -16.03 -8.87
N ARG A 119 -4.78 -16.60 -7.65
CA ARG A 119 -5.24 -15.95 -6.41
C ARG A 119 -4.07 -15.46 -5.54
N VAL A 120 -2.84 -15.51 -6.05
CA VAL A 120 -1.67 -14.90 -5.42
C VAL A 120 -1.13 -13.81 -6.33
N ALA A 121 -1.22 -12.56 -5.89
CA ALA A 121 -0.69 -11.41 -6.57
C ALA A 121 0.71 -11.07 -6.03
N ILE A 122 1.69 -10.92 -6.92
CA ILE A 122 3.04 -10.47 -6.59
C ILE A 122 3.28 -9.18 -7.36
N TYR A 123 3.79 -8.15 -6.70
CA TYR A 123 4.02 -6.87 -7.37
C TYR A 123 5.21 -6.06 -6.83
N THR A 124 5.77 -5.21 -7.69
CA THR A 124 6.93 -4.36 -7.42
C THR A 124 6.64 -2.91 -7.80
N PRO A 125 6.15 -2.08 -6.85
CA PRO A 125 5.68 -0.75 -7.18
C PRO A 125 6.82 0.26 -7.44
N HIS A 126 8.06 -0.05 -7.07
CA HIS A 126 9.14 0.93 -6.94
C HIS A 126 10.46 0.59 -7.65
N ASP A 127 10.54 -0.52 -8.39
CA ASP A 127 11.73 -0.89 -9.18
C ASP A 127 11.61 -0.44 -10.65
N GLY A 128 10.76 0.57 -10.90
CA GLY A 128 10.61 1.25 -12.17
C GLY A 128 11.74 2.25 -12.44
N GLY A 129 12.04 2.46 -13.72
CA GLY A 129 13.16 3.28 -14.18
C GLY A 129 12.78 4.43 -15.10
N ALA A 130 11.60 4.43 -15.69
CA ALA A 130 11.23 5.38 -16.73
C ALA A 130 10.76 6.72 -16.16
N ILE A 131 11.16 7.80 -16.81
CA ILE A 131 10.67 9.17 -16.55
C ILE A 131 10.44 9.85 -17.90
N PRO A 132 9.18 10.01 -18.35
CA PRO A 132 8.87 10.62 -19.63
C PRO A 132 9.52 11.99 -19.83
N ASN A 133 10.00 12.26 -21.05
CA ASN A 133 10.73 13.49 -21.37
C ASN A 133 10.00 14.78 -21.00
N ARG A 134 8.67 14.81 -21.18
CA ARG A 134 7.84 15.98 -20.83
C ARG A 134 7.89 16.36 -19.35
N TYR A 135 8.25 15.42 -18.47
CA TYR A 135 8.46 15.68 -17.05
C TYR A 135 9.93 15.94 -16.71
N ARG A 136 10.88 15.56 -17.56
CA ARG A 136 12.31 15.87 -17.37
C ARG A 136 12.68 17.25 -17.88
N TYR A 137 12.06 17.71 -18.96
CA TYR A 137 12.37 18.96 -19.64
C TYR A 137 11.16 19.88 -19.73
N ASP A 138 11.39 21.19 -19.73
CA ASP A 138 10.36 22.18 -20.03
C ASP A 138 10.17 22.36 -21.55
N ALA A 139 9.25 23.24 -21.94
CA ALA A 139 8.94 23.51 -23.35
C ALA A 139 10.13 24.07 -24.16
N ASN A 140 11.15 24.62 -23.49
CA ASN A 140 12.36 25.14 -24.12
C ASN A 140 13.49 24.09 -24.15
N GLY A 141 13.23 22.86 -23.71
CA GLY A 141 14.23 21.80 -23.61
C GLY A 141 15.17 21.94 -22.40
N LYS A 142 14.90 22.85 -21.45
CA LYS A 142 15.70 22.99 -20.23
C LYS A 142 15.28 21.93 -19.21
N PRO A 143 16.22 21.28 -18.49
CA PRO A 143 15.88 20.36 -17.41
C PRO A 143 15.01 21.05 -16.34
N ARG A 144 13.88 20.43 -15.98
CA ARG A 144 13.00 20.91 -14.89
C ARG A 144 13.62 20.73 -13.52
N ILE A 145 14.44 19.70 -13.39
CA ILE A 145 15.21 19.36 -12.20
C ILE A 145 16.67 19.26 -12.63
N ASP A 146 17.57 19.75 -11.77
CA ASP A 146 19.00 19.57 -11.97
C ASP A 146 19.33 18.07 -12.17
N PRO A 147 20.01 17.68 -13.27
CA PRO A 147 20.23 16.28 -13.57
C PRO A 147 20.97 15.50 -12.48
N SER A 148 21.93 16.13 -11.80
CA SER A 148 22.68 15.48 -10.70
C SER A 148 21.79 15.23 -9.48
N THR A 149 20.87 16.16 -9.21
CA THR A 149 19.86 16.04 -8.16
C THR A 149 18.86 14.93 -8.49
N LEU A 150 18.31 14.92 -9.70
CA LEU A 150 17.41 13.86 -10.15
C LEU A 150 18.05 12.48 -10.01
N LEU A 151 19.30 12.35 -10.48
CA LEU A 151 20.06 11.11 -10.44
C LEU A 151 20.24 10.58 -9.01
N ARG A 152 20.65 11.44 -8.09
CA ARG A 152 20.82 11.09 -6.67
C ARG A 152 19.52 10.62 -6.03
N HIS A 153 18.43 11.35 -6.26
CA HIS A 153 17.12 11.00 -5.71
C HIS A 153 16.57 9.71 -6.33
N TYR A 154 16.77 9.49 -7.62
CA TYR A 154 16.39 8.27 -8.31
C TYR A 154 17.10 7.04 -7.72
N VAL A 155 18.43 7.09 -7.58
CA VAL A 155 19.23 5.99 -7.03
C VAL A 155 18.79 5.66 -5.61
N ALA A 156 18.55 6.67 -4.77
CA ALA A 156 18.08 6.46 -3.40
C ALA A 156 16.64 5.87 -3.34
N ALA A 157 15.74 6.36 -4.20
CA ALA A 157 14.32 6.00 -4.15
C ALA A 157 13.98 4.65 -4.79
N ARG A 158 14.76 4.19 -5.79
CA ARG A 158 14.46 2.95 -6.50
C ARG A 158 14.68 1.71 -5.62
N ASP A 159 13.77 0.75 -5.73
CA ASP A 159 13.82 -0.49 -4.97
C ASP A 159 14.69 -1.55 -5.71
N TRP A 160 16.00 -1.31 -5.76
CA TRP A 160 16.96 -2.10 -6.54
C TRP A 160 16.94 -3.60 -6.22
N GLY A 161 16.55 -4.40 -7.22
CA GLY A 161 16.55 -5.86 -7.12
C GLY A 161 15.21 -6.46 -6.68
N ALA A 162 14.20 -5.63 -6.37
CA ALA A 162 12.86 -6.11 -6.05
C ALA A 162 12.25 -6.93 -7.19
N ASN A 163 12.43 -6.52 -8.45
CA ASN A 163 11.96 -7.29 -9.63
C ASN A 163 12.56 -8.69 -9.68
N SER A 164 13.84 -8.85 -9.35
CA SER A 164 14.52 -10.16 -9.35
C SER A 164 13.92 -11.11 -8.31
N VAL A 165 13.62 -10.60 -7.11
CA VAL A 165 12.96 -11.40 -6.07
C VAL A 165 11.52 -11.74 -6.46
N ALA A 166 10.77 -10.79 -7.04
CA ALA A 166 9.40 -11.01 -7.50
C ALA A 166 9.32 -12.06 -8.63
N GLU A 167 10.23 -12.01 -9.60
CA GLU A 167 10.36 -13.00 -10.67
C GLU A 167 10.65 -14.39 -10.09
N HIS A 168 11.65 -14.51 -9.21
CA HIS A 168 11.98 -15.79 -8.58
C HIS A 168 10.86 -16.32 -7.68
N LEU A 169 10.14 -15.44 -6.95
CA LEU A 169 9.01 -15.82 -6.11
C LEU A 169 7.85 -16.34 -6.96
N SER A 170 7.53 -15.65 -8.05
CA SER A 170 6.50 -16.05 -9.00
C SER A 170 6.82 -17.41 -9.62
N SER A 171 8.05 -17.58 -10.09
CA SER A 171 8.53 -18.85 -10.65
C SER A 171 8.48 -19.99 -9.63
N ALA A 172 8.80 -19.70 -8.36
CA ALA A 172 8.81 -20.67 -7.28
C ALA A 172 7.40 -21.17 -6.91
N LEU A 173 6.42 -20.26 -6.88
CA LEU A 173 5.02 -20.54 -6.58
C LEU A 173 4.22 -21.05 -7.80
N GLY A 174 4.78 -20.94 -8.99
CA GLY A 174 4.09 -21.22 -10.25
C GLY A 174 3.08 -20.15 -10.67
N VAL A 175 3.16 -18.96 -10.07
CA VAL A 175 2.42 -17.77 -10.50
C VAL A 175 2.98 -17.31 -11.84
N ARG A 176 2.11 -17.23 -12.85
CA ARG A 176 2.54 -17.00 -14.25
C ARG A 176 3.07 -15.61 -14.50
N ARG A 177 2.71 -14.63 -13.66
CA ARG A 177 3.06 -13.23 -13.86
C ARG A 177 3.16 -12.47 -12.54
N TYR A 178 4.02 -11.46 -12.51
CA TYR A 178 4.00 -10.44 -11.46
C TYR A 178 3.78 -9.06 -12.06
N ALA A 179 3.20 -8.15 -11.28
CA ALA A 179 2.94 -6.78 -11.73
C ALA A 179 4.10 -5.85 -11.35
N ARG A 180 4.59 -5.06 -12.30
CA ARG A 180 5.73 -4.17 -12.11
C ARG A 180 5.37 -2.76 -12.56
N CYS A 181 5.59 -1.77 -11.70
CA CYS A 181 5.54 -0.37 -12.12
C CYS A 181 6.79 -0.05 -12.96
N ARG A 182 6.61 0.53 -14.14
CA ARG A 182 7.73 0.94 -15.01
C ARG A 182 8.22 2.35 -14.71
N ILE A 183 7.34 3.20 -14.18
CA ILE A 183 7.65 4.58 -13.82
C ILE A 183 8.55 4.62 -12.59
N ALA A 184 9.54 5.50 -12.61
CA ALA A 184 10.39 5.72 -11.45
C ALA A 184 9.62 6.36 -10.29
N ARG A 185 9.73 5.78 -9.09
CA ARG A 185 9.07 6.27 -7.86
C ARG A 185 9.34 7.75 -7.55
N VAL A 186 10.51 8.25 -7.97
CA VAL A 186 10.87 9.66 -7.76
C VAL A 186 9.89 10.63 -8.46
N LEU A 187 9.29 10.21 -9.58
CA LEU A 187 8.23 10.95 -10.28
C LEU A 187 6.86 10.63 -9.66
N LEU A 188 6.53 9.33 -9.54
CA LEU A 188 5.23 8.85 -9.09
C LEU A 188 5.39 7.63 -8.16
N ASP A 189 5.08 7.81 -6.88
CA ASP A 189 4.96 6.75 -5.88
C ASP A 189 3.52 6.24 -5.83
N PHE A 190 3.25 5.18 -6.60
CA PHE A 190 1.93 4.57 -6.64
C PHE A 190 1.51 3.94 -5.29
N ASN A 191 2.46 3.67 -4.38
CA ASN A 191 2.16 3.13 -3.05
C ASN A 191 1.82 4.23 -2.02
N ARG A 192 1.23 5.34 -2.48
CA ARG A 192 0.70 6.45 -1.68
C ARG A 192 -0.67 6.88 -2.20
N PHE A 193 -1.38 7.68 -1.40
CA PHE A 193 -2.57 8.39 -1.88
C PHE A 193 -2.20 9.37 -3.00
N PRO A 194 -3.10 9.60 -3.97
CA PRO A 194 -2.88 10.53 -5.04
C PRO A 194 -2.71 11.97 -4.51
N GLY A 195 -2.00 12.79 -5.28
CA GLY A 195 -1.77 14.19 -4.94
C GLY A 195 -0.29 14.56 -4.88
N SER A 196 -0.01 15.81 -4.53
CA SER A 196 1.35 16.36 -4.48
C SER A 196 1.83 16.55 -3.06
N THR A 197 2.97 15.94 -2.72
CA THR A 197 3.57 16.08 -1.39
C THR A 197 3.84 17.57 -1.10
N PRO A 198 3.26 18.15 -0.03
CA PRO A 198 3.43 19.56 0.27
C PRO A 198 4.90 19.95 0.51
N PRO A 199 5.31 21.18 0.15
CA PRO A 199 6.63 21.68 0.52
C PRO A 199 6.83 21.66 2.04
N GLY A 200 7.99 21.19 2.50
CA GLY A 200 8.35 21.16 3.91
C GLY A 200 7.75 20.03 4.74
N ASN A 201 6.89 19.17 4.16
CA ASN A 201 6.60 17.88 4.80
C ASN A 201 7.87 17.03 4.70
N ASP A 202 8.57 16.80 5.80
CA ASP A 202 9.81 16.00 5.83
C ASP A 202 9.61 14.50 6.11
N ASP A 203 8.39 14.08 6.44
CA ASP A 203 8.08 12.69 6.73
C ASP A 203 7.80 11.89 5.43
N PRO A 204 8.62 10.87 5.09
CA PRO A 204 8.38 10.02 3.90
C PRO A 204 7.11 9.16 4.02
N LEU A 205 6.56 8.97 5.23
CA LEU A 205 5.35 8.20 5.46
C LEU A 205 4.08 9.04 5.24
N GLU A 206 4.20 10.36 5.25
CA GLU A 206 3.11 11.31 4.95
C GLU A 206 3.19 11.85 3.51
N ALA A 207 4.09 11.30 2.69
CA ALA A 207 4.22 11.65 1.28
C ALA A 207 2.96 11.24 0.48
N LEU A 208 2.64 12.02 -0.55
CA LEU A 208 1.63 11.68 -1.57
C LEU A 208 2.32 11.17 -2.83
N ALA A 209 1.52 10.67 -3.78
CA ALA A 209 2.01 9.99 -4.97
C ALA A 209 3.01 10.81 -5.79
N ILE A 210 2.80 12.12 -5.94
CA ILE A 210 3.79 13.00 -6.59
C ILE A 210 4.79 13.45 -5.53
N GLY A 211 6.02 12.93 -5.66
CA GLY A 211 7.13 13.20 -4.76
C GLY A 211 7.55 14.67 -4.76
N ARG A 212 8.21 15.10 -3.68
CA ARG A 212 8.58 16.51 -3.46
C ARG A 212 9.36 17.15 -4.61
N LEU A 213 10.25 16.37 -5.22
CA LEU A 213 11.10 16.83 -6.31
C LEU A 213 10.26 17.36 -7.49
N TYR A 214 9.19 16.64 -7.83
CA TYR A 214 8.27 17.01 -8.90
C TYR A 214 7.09 17.87 -8.43
N ALA A 215 6.74 17.82 -7.13
CA ALA A 215 5.72 18.68 -6.56
C ALA A 215 6.03 20.18 -6.77
N ASN A 216 7.31 20.56 -6.79
CA ASN A 216 7.73 21.94 -7.07
C ASN A 216 8.05 22.19 -8.55
N ALA A 217 8.53 21.17 -9.28
CA ALA A 217 9.00 21.32 -10.66
C ALA A 217 7.87 21.31 -11.70
N LEU A 218 6.68 20.82 -11.33
CA LEU A 218 5.53 20.69 -12.22
C LEU A 218 4.42 21.69 -11.89
N ASN A 219 3.78 22.20 -12.92
CA ASN A 219 2.56 22.99 -12.80
C ASN A 219 1.35 22.10 -12.51
N HIS A 220 0.17 22.70 -12.33
CA HIS A 220 -1.06 21.97 -12.03
C HIS A 220 -1.40 20.95 -13.12
N ASP A 221 -1.42 21.37 -14.37
CA ASP A 221 -1.84 20.53 -15.51
C ASP A 221 -0.96 19.28 -15.65
N ALA A 222 0.38 19.42 -15.54
CA ALA A 222 1.28 18.27 -15.60
C ALA A 222 1.11 17.31 -14.41
N LYS A 223 0.73 17.82 -13.23
CA LYS A 223 0.44 16.97 -12.07
C LYS A 223 -0.86 16.20 -12.25
N THR A 224 -1.90 16.88 -12.75
CA THR A 224 -3.19 16.27 -13.08
C THR A 224 -3.01 15.17 -14.12
N GLU A 225 -2.29 15.48 -15.20
CA GLU A 225 -1.95 14.52 -16.26
C GLU A 225 -1.20 13.30 -15.71
N ILE A 226 -0.24 13.48 -14.78
CA ILE A 226 0.47 12.34 -14.16
C ILE A 226 -0.50 11.42 -13.43
N LEU A 227 -1.45 11.99 -12.68
CA LEU A 227 -2.41 11.19 -11.93
C LEU A 227 -3.37 10.49 -12.90
N GLU A 228 -3.93 11.19 -13.86
CA GLU A 228 -4.91 10.62 -14.81
C GLU A 228 -4.30 9.60 -15.75
N THR A 229 -3.13 9.90 -16.33
CA THR A 229 -2.50 9.02 -17.32
C THR A 229 -1.83 7.82 -16.68
N TYR A 230 -1.18 8.01 -15.53
CA TYR A 230 -0.34 6.97 -14.95
C TYR A 230 -0.90 6.41 -13.65
N TYR A 231 -1.24 7.24 -12.66
CA TYR A 231 -1.73 6.74 -11.38
C TYR A 231 -3.04 5.96 -11.55
N ASP A 232 -4.00 6.52 -12.28
CA ASP A 232 -5.32 5.93 -12.47
C ASP A 232 -5.24 4.67 -13.35
N THR A 233 -4.41 4.69 -14.41
CA THR A 233 -4.13 3.49 -15.23
C THR A 233 -3.49 2.38 -14.40
N ILE A 234 -2.49 2.69 -13.56
CA ILE A 234 -1.89 1.70 -12.66
C ILE A 234 -2.94 1.19 -11.66
N SER A 235 -3.78 2.07 -11.09
CA SER A 235 -4.86 1.70 -10.16
C SER A 235 -5.84 0.73 -10.80
N GLY A 236 -6.35 1.01 -11.99
CA GLY A 236 -7.32 0.15 -12.68
C GLY A 236 -6.78 -1.25 -12.95
N VAL A 237 -5.52 -1.36 -13.41
CA VAL A 237 -4.91 -2.68 -13.63
C VAL A 237 -4.64 -3.40 -12.29
N MET A 238 -4.17 -2.68 -11.27
CA MET A 238 -3.90 -3.27 -9.95
C MET A 238 -5.17 -3.73 -9.23
N GLU A 239 -6.28 -3.00 -9.39
CA GLU A 239 -7.60 -3.41 -8.91
C GLU A 239 -8.00 -4.75 -9.53
N GLY A 240 -7.82 -4.93 -10.85
CA GLY A 240 -8.06 -6.22 -11.50
C GLY A 240 -7.16 -7.34 -11.00
N VAL A 241 -5.88 -7.06 -10.73
CA VAL A 241 -4.93 -8.05 -10.15
C VAL A 241 -5.32 -8.44 -8.72
N LEU A 242 -5.78 -7.48 -7.91
CA LEU A 242 -6.04 -7.70 -6.49
C LEU A 242 -7.46 -8.19 -6.21
N ALA A 243 -8.42 -7.94 -7.10
CA ALA A 243 -9.82 -8.31 -6.95
C ALA A 243 -10.02 -9.80 -6.67
N GLU A 244 -9.26 -10.66 -7.35
CA GLU A 244 -9.34 -12.12 -7.21
C GLU A 244 -8.31 -12.70 -6.23
N SER A 245 -7.41 -11.85 -5.72
CA SER A 245 -6.28 -12.29 -4.91
C SER A 245 -6.68 -12.57 -3.47
N LEU A 246 -6.25 -13.73 -2.96
CA LEU A 246 -6.29 -14.08 -1.54
C LEU A 246 -5.04 -13.64 -0.79
N ILE A 247 -3.93 -13.52 -1.51
CA ILE A 247 -2.63 -13.12 -0.98
C ILE A 247 -2.02 -12.12 -1.96
N GLY A 248 -1.78 -10.89 -1.50
CA GLY A 248 -1.00 -9.88 -2.19
C GLY A 248 0.37 -9.74 -1.53
N ILE A 249 1.44 -9.86 -2.30
CA ILE A 249 2.83 -9.69 -1.83
C ILE A 249 3.47 -8.53 -2.59
N SER A 250 3.76 -7.44 -1.87
CA SER A 250 4.56 -6.34 -2.41
C SER A 250 6.03 -6.57 -2.07
N ILE A 251 6.90 -6.53 -3.07
CA ILE A 251 8.34 -6.62 -2.87
C ILE A 251 8.97 -5.24 -2.99
N HIS A 252 9.70 -4.88 -1.94
CA HIS A 252 10.36 -3.61 -1.76
C HIS A 252 11.81 -3.79 -1.31
N THR A 253 12.57 -2.69 -1.29
CA THR A 253 13.90 -2.70 -0.70
C THR A 253 14.21 -1.44 0.09
N TYR A 254 15.04 -1.57 1.13
CA TYR A 254 15.57 -0.44 1.89
C TYR A 254 17.09 -0.44 2.01
N ASP A 255 17.66 0.72 2.30
CA ASP A 255 19.11 0.89 2.47
C ASP A 255 19.64 0.16 3.70
N GLU A 256 20.92 -0.27 3.66
CA GLU A 256 21.56 -1.09 4.70
C GLU A 256 21.49 -0.48 6.10
N LYS A 257 21.70 0.84 6.17
CA LYS A 257 21.89 1.58 7.40
C LYS A 257 20.74 2.55 7.61
N HIS A 258 20.28 2.64 8.85
CA HIS A 258 19.40 3.74 9.26
C HIS A 258 20.19 5.06 9.31
N ALA A 259 19.49 6.21 9.35
CA ALA A 259 20.13 7.52 9.57
C ALA A 259 20.97 7.56 10.86
N SER A 260 20.59 6.76 11.86
CA SER A 260 21.34 6.54 13.11
C SER A 260 22.54 5.58 12.99
N LYS A 261 22.87 5.13 11.77
CA LYS A 261 23.97 4.20 11.43
C LYS A 261 23.84 2.78 11.96
N THR A 262 22.72 2.41 12.58
CA THR A 262 22.45 1.01 12.95
C THR A 262 22.17 0.18 11.69
N LYS A 263 22.75 -1.03 11.65
CA LYS A 263 22.50 -1.98 10.57
C LYS A 263 21.09 -2.53 10.70
N ARG A 264 20.30 -2.40 9.63
CA ARG A 264 18.93 -2.93 9.59
C ARG A 264 18.94 -4.47 9.53
N ALA A 265 17.78 -5.05 9.81
CA ALA A 265 17.54 -6.47 9.54
C ALA A 265 17.79 -6.78 8.06
N ASP A 266 17.85 -8.06 7.71
CA ASP A 266 18.03 -8.47 6.32
C ASP A 266 16.71 -8.30 5.56
N LEU A 267 15.59 -8.58 6.23
CA LEU A 267 14.24 -8.37 5.74
C LEU A 267 13.33 -7.74 6.82
N SER A 268 12.32 -7.01 6.38
CA SER A 268 11.22 -6.58 7.22
C SER A 268 9.87 -6.94 6.61
N LEU A 269 8.98 -7.48 7.45
CA LEU A 269 7.62 -7.84 7.07
C LEU A 269 6.66 -6.72 7.52
N ILE A 270 6.00 -6.09 6.57
CA ILE A 270 5.22 -4.86 6.76
C ILE A 270 3.74 -5.18 6.59
N SER A 271 2.98 -5.07 7.67
CA SER A 271 1.55 -5.38 7.69
C SER A 271 0.73 -4.52 8.66
N LEU A 272 1.35 -3.58 9.38
CA LEU A 272 0.70 -2.67 10.32
C LEU A 272 0.63 -1.27 9.70
N PRO A 273 -0.57 -0.67 9.55
CA PRO A 273 -0.71 0.70 9.07
C PRO A 273 -0.04 1.72 9.99
N LEU A 274 0.44 2.81 9.40
CA LEU A 274 1.14 3.91 10.08
C LEU A 274 0.30 4.52 11.19
N SER A 275 -0.94 4.90 10.86
CA SER A 275 -1.89 5.47 11.82
C SER A 275 -2.09 4.53 13.01
N TYR A 276 -2.22 3.24 12.74
CA TYR A 276 -2.35 2.21 13.76
C TYR A 276 -1.11 2.06 14.64
N GLN A 277 0.10 2.13 14.07
CA GLN A 277 1.33 2.12 14.87
C GLN A 277 1.45 3.35 15.78
N ARG A 278 0.97 4.52 15.33
CA ARG A 278 1.07 5.78 16.08
C ARG A 278 -0.05 5.95 17.12
N GLU A 279 -1.28 5.63 16.75
CA GLU A 279 -2.50 5.98 17.48
C GLU A 279 -3.34 4.78 17.90
N SER A 280 -2.99 3.55 17.49
CA SER A 280 -3.80 2.35 17.69
C SER A 280 -5.22 2.43 17.10
N ARG A 281 -5.38 3.22 16.03
CA ARG A 281 -6.60 3.41 15.25
C ARG A 281 -6.25 3.99 13.87
N LEU A 282 -7.15 3.86 12.90
CA LEU A 282 -7.07 4.58 11.64
C LEU A 282 -7.33 6.07 11.86
N THR A 283 -6.55 6.91 11.20
CA THR A 283 -6.79 8.36 11.22
C THR A 283 -8.11 8.68 10.51
N TYR A 284 -8.90 9.54 11.13
CA TYR A 284 -10.18 9.98 10.56
C TYR A 284 -9.96 10.66 9.20
N GLY A 285 -10.80 10.33 8.22
CA GLY A 285 -10.75 10.90 6.87
C GLY A 285 -9.79 10.20 5.90
N VAL A 286 -9.04 9.18 6.34
CA VAL A 286 -8.25 8.32 5.46
C VAL A 286 -9.16 7.42 4.62
N PHE A 287 -10.11 6.76 5.30
CA PHE A 287 -11.16 5.95 4.68
C PHE A 287 -12.51 6.30 5.31
N ASP A 288 -13.59 5.82 4.70
CA ASP A 288 -14.92 6.03 5.24
C ASP A 288 -15.07 5.38 6.64
N PRO A 289 -15.64 6.08 7.65
CA PRO A 289 -15.86 5.56 9.00
C PRO A 289 -16.67 4.26 9.10
N MET A 290 -17.37 3.85 8.03
CA MET A 290 -18.00 2.52 7.97
C MET A 290 -16.99 1.37 7.94
N TYR A 291 -15.74 1.61 7.54
CA TYR A 291 -14.71 0.58 7.60
C TYR A 291 -14.37 0.31 9.08
N PRO A 292 -14.60 -0.92 9.59
CA PRO A 292 -14.37 -1.21 11.00
C PRO A 292 -12.90 -1.09 11.37
N ASP A 293 -12.60 -0.19 12.29
CA ASP A 293 -11.23 0.16 12.70
C ASP A 293 -10.37 -1.09 12.97
N HIS A 294 -10.84 -2.03 13.79
CA HIS A 294 -10.11 -3.24 14.14
C HIS A 294 -9.76 -4.19 12.97
N LEU A 295 -10.37 -4.03 11.79
CA LEU A 295 -9.95 -4.75 10.58
C LEU A 295 -8.66 -4.17 9.99
N ALA A 296 -8.36 -2.90 10.27
CA ALA A 296 -7.15 -2.20 9.87
C ALA A 296 -5.92 -2.52 10.74
N GLU A 297 -6.09 -3.17 11.90
CA GLU A 297 -4.98 -3.53 12.80
C GLU A 297 -3.87 -4.30 12.08
N SER A 298 -4.22 -5.07 11.05
CA SER A 298 -3.23 -5.59 10.12
C SER A 298 -3.81 -5.85 8.73
N THR A 299 -3.01 -5.56 7.71
CA THR A 299 -3.32 -5.89 6.32
C THR A 299 -3.11 -7.36 5.99
N CYS A 300 -2.46 -8.14 6.87
CA CYS A 300 -2.07 -9.52 6.62
C CYS A 300 -2.52 -10.45 7.75
N SER A 301 -2.85 -11.70 7.41
CA SER A 301 -2.96 -12.78 8.38
C SER A 301 -1.66 -12.92 9.19
N ARG A 302 -1.78 -12.89 10.52
CA ARG A 302 -0.64 -13.09 11.43
C ARG A 302 0.05 -14.42 11.19
N VAL A 303 -0.72 -15.47 10.89
CA VAL A 303 -0.20 -16.81 10.63
C VAL A 303 0.66 -16.81 9.37
N LEU A 304 0.19 -16.19 8.27
CA LEU A 304 0.99 -16.06 7.05
C LEU A 304 2.28 -15.27 7.30
N ARG A 305 2.19 -14.11 7.94
CA ARG A 305 3.37 -13.29 8.29
C ARG A 305 4.38 -14.10 9.12
N ASP A 306 3.92 -14.81 10.14
CA ASP A 306 4.78 -15.55 11.05
C ASP A 306 5.42 -16.77 10.35
N ARG A 307 4.70 -17.46 9.45
CA ARG A 307 5.26 -18.50 8.57
C ARG A 307 6.39 -17.97 7.71
N VAL A 308 6.17 -16.83 7.04
CA VAL A 308 7.19 -16.18 6.21
C VAL A 308 8.41 -15.80 7.06
N SER A 309 8.18 -15.21 8.23
CA SER A 309 9.23 -14.83 9.18
C SER A 309 10.10 -16.03 9.58
N LEU A 310 9.47 -17.10 10.05
CA LEU A 310 10.17 -18.29 10.53
C LEU A 310 10.95 -19.01 9.43
N ASN A 311 10.41 -19.09 8.21
CA ASN A 311 11.12 -19.73 7.09
C ASN A 311 12.30 -18.90 6.59
N LEU A 312 12.19 -17.57 6.59
CA LEU A 312 13.33 -16.69 6.30
C LEU A 312 14.42 -16.80 7.37
N GLU A 313 14.06 -16.85 8.66
CA GLU A 313 15.01 -17.05 9.75
C GLU A 313 15.71 -18.40 9.69
N ARG A 314 14.96 -19.48 9.41
CA ARG A 314 15.53 -20.82 9.16
C ARG A 314 16.48 -20.83 7.97
N SER A 315 16.23 -19.97 6.98
CA SER A 315 17.09 -19.78 5.83
C SER A 315 18.30 -18.87 6.11
N GLY A 316 18.49 -18.43 7.36
CA GLY A 316 19.65 -17.67 7.82
C GLY A 316 19.52 -16.15 7.68
N PHE A 317 18.32 -15.63 7.44
CA PHE A 317 18.09 -14.19 7.34
C PHE A 317 17.57 -13.61 8.65
N ARG A 318 18.05 -12.42 9.04
CA ARG A 318 17.49 -11.66 10.16
C ARG A 318 16.21 -10.97 9.70
N VAL A 319 15.10 -11.24 10.38
CA VAL A 319 13.79 -10.67 10.06
C VAL A 319 13.32 -9.75 11.18
N THR A 320 12.64 -8.67 10.82
CA THR A 320 11.89 -7.82 11.76
C THR A 320 10.51 -7.54 11.20
N HIS A 321 9.59 -6.99 12.01
CA HIS A 321 8.22 -6.69 11.58
C HIS A 321 7.95 -5.19 11.74
N ASN A 322 7.39 -4.56 10.71
CA ASN A 322 6.99 -3.14 10.71
C ASN A 322 8.11 -2.18 11.16
N HIS A 323 9.36 -2.53 10.81
CA HIS A 323 10.53 -1.72 11.11
C HIS A 323 11.54 -1.79 9.95
N PRO A 324 12.10 -0.68 9.45
CA PRO A 324 11.96 0.68 9.97
C PRO A 324 10.65 1.36 9.59
N TYR A 325 9.85 0.75 8.71
CA TYR A 325 8.63 1.36 8.17
C TYR A 325 7.38 0.57 8.55
N PRO A 326 6.27 1.23 8.89
CA PRO A 326 4.92 0.67 8.77
C PRO A 326 4.40 0.72 7.34
N VAL A 327 3.23 0.14 7.13
CA VAL A 327 2.43 0.29 5.91
C VAL A 327 1.90 1.73 5.86
N PRO A 328 2.17 2.54 4.82
CA PRO A 328 1.50 3.82 4.63
C PRO A 328 -0.02 3.63 4.53
N ASP A 329 -0.82 4.52 5.13
CA ASP A 329 -2.28 4.33 5.15
C ASP A 329 -2.90 4.36 3.73
N GLY A 330 -2.29 5.09 2.79
CA GLY A 330 -2.69 5.14 1.37
C GLY A 330 -2.05 4.08 0.46
N SER A 331 -1.32 3.14 1.04
CA SER A 331 -0.69 2.05 0.31
C SER A 331 -1.71 1.12 -0.33
N ILE A 332 -1.27 0.37 -1.34
CA ILE A 332 -2.04 -0.65 -2.02
C ILE A 332 -2.48 -1.73 -1.02
N GLU A 333 -1.61 -2.11 -0.08
CA GLU A 333 -1.88 -3.12 0.94
C GLU A 333 -3.09 -2.73 1.80
N MET A 334 -3.18 -1.46 2.20
CA MET A 334 -4.28 -0.95 3.02
C MET A 334 -5.53 -0.72 2.18
N ARG A 335 -5.42 -0.05 1.02
CA ARG A 335 -6.56 0.22 0.13
C ARG A 335 -7.27 -1.06 -0.31
N ALA A 336 -6.52 -2.10 -0.63
CA ALA A 336 -7.09 -3.40 -1.00
C ALA A 336 -7.94 -4.01 0.12
N GLN A 337 -7.53 -3.91 1.38
CA GLN A 337 -8.31 -4.44 2.51
C GLN A 337 -9.65 -3.73 2.67
N VAL A 338 -9.65 -2.41 2.53
CA VAL A 338 -10.88 -1.58 2.60
C VAL A 338 -11.81 -1.92 1.43
N TRP A 339 -11.26 -2.01 0.22
CA TRP A 339 -12.00 -2.32 -0.99
C TRP A 339 -12.67 -3.71 -0.90
N HIS A 340 -11.92 -4.73 -0.50
CA HIS A 340 -12.43 -6.10 -0.34
C HIS A 340 -13.52 -6.18 0.73
N PHE A 341 -13.37 -5.45 1.84
CA PHE A 341 -14.41 -5.39 2.86
C PHE A 341 -15.70 -4.79 2.32
N PHE A 342 -15.64 -3.68 1.60
CA PHE A 342 -16.85 -3.04 1.07
C PHE A 342 -17.51 -3.85 -0.05
N HIS A 343 -16.73 -4.57 -0.87
CA HIS A 343 -17.30 -5.56 -1.79
C HIS A 343 -18.03 -6.69 -1.06
N PHE A 344 -17.43 -7.23 0.02
CA PHE A 344 -18.07 -8.25 0.84
C PHE A 344 -19.35 -7.72 1.51
N LEU A 345 -19.29 -6.51 2.08
CA LEU A 345 -20.43 -5.84 2.70
C LEU A 345 -21.57 -5.63 1.69
N ARG A 346 -21.26 -5.14 0.49
CA ARG A 346 -22.23 -4.96 -0.61
C ARG A 346 -22.90 -6.29 -0.95
N GLY A 347 -22.12 -7.35 -1.17
CA GLY A 347 -22.67 -8.66 -1.54
C GLY A 347 -23.63 -9.21 -0.47
N ARG A 348 -23.27 -9.11 0.81
CA ARG A 348 -24.13 -9.55 1.92
C ARG A 348 -25.37 -8.66 2.08
N PHE A 349 -25.21 -7.35 1.92
CA PHE A 349 -26.32 -6.41 2.01
C PHE A 349 -27.34 -6.63 0.89
N GLU A 350 -26.91 -6.78 -0.36
CA GLU A 350 -27.78 -7.01 -1.52
C GLU A 350 -28.47 -8.38 -1.48
N GLU A 351 -27.82 -9.40 -0.92
CA GLU A 351 -28.43 -10.72 -0.69
C GLU A 351 -29.64 -10.64 0.26
N GLU A 352 -29.51 -9.87 1.35
CA GLU A 352 -30.60 -9.66 2.32
C GLU A 352 -31.60 -8.58 1.90
N HIS A 353 -31.21 -7.71 0.96
CA HIS A 353 -32.01 -6.59 0.47
C HIS A 353 -32.01 -6.51 -1.06
N PRO A 354 -32.52 -7.53 -1.78
CA PRO A 354 -32.39 -7.61 -3.25
C PRO A 354 -33.02 -6.43 -4.00
N GLY A 355 -34.07 -5.80 -3.44
CA GLY A 355 -34.70 -4.61 -4.01
C GLY A 355 -33.84 -3.34 -4.02
N THR A 356 -32.61 -3.39 -3.49
CA THR A 356 -31.66 -2.26 -3.50
C THR A 356 -30.69 -2.29 -4.67
N LYS A 357 -30.56 -3.43 -5.36
CA LYS A 357 -29.65 -3.59 -6.49
C LYS A 357 -30.05 -2.68 -7.65
N GLY A 358 -29.11 -1.90 -8.18
CA GLY A 358 -29.37 -0.95 -9.27
C GLY A 358 -30.17 0.29 -8.88
N VAL A 359 -30.50 0.47 -7.58
CA VAL A 359 -31.14 1.70 -7.11
C VAL A 359 -30.08 2.81 -7.05
N PRO A 360 -30.27 3.95 -7.75
CA PRO A 360 -29.22 4.97 -7.91
C PRO A 360 -28.58 5.44 -6.60
N ALA A 361 -29.38 5.64 -5.54
CA ALA A 361 -28.89 6.06 -4.23
C ALA A 361 -27.91 5.04 -3.59
N TYR A 362 -28.15 3.73 -3.77
CA TYR A 362 -27.25 2.70 -3.25
C TYR A 362 -26.01 2.56 -4.12
N GLU A 363 -26.16 2.63 -5.44
CA GLU A 363 -25.01 2.60 -6.36
C GLU A 363 -24.04 3.78 -6.10
N ALA A 364 -24.58 4.97 -5.81
CA ALA A 364 -23.77 6.13 -5.42
C ALA A 364 -23.01 5.90 -4.10
N VAL A 365 -23.67 5.31 -3.09
CA VAL A 365 -23.03 4.94 -1.83
C VAL A 365 -21.95 3.88 -2.03
N TRP A 366 -22.22 2.83 -2.81
CA TRP A 366 -21.21 1.80 -3.09
C TRP A 366 -20.03 2.35 -3.87
N THR A 367 -20.27 3.19 -4.88
CA THR A 367 -19.22 3.90 -5.61
C THR A 367 -18.36 4.73 -4.65
N MET A 368 -18.98 5.46 -3.72
CA MET A 368 -18.25 6.25 -2.72
C MET A 368 -17.42 5.40 -1.75
N LEU A 369 -17.94 4.26 -1.30
CA LEU A 369 -17.24 3.37 -0.36
C LEU A 369 -16.11 2.59 -1.04
N LEU A 370 -16.27 2.26 -2.34
CA LEU A 370 -15.28 1.53 -3.14
C LEU A 370 -14.20 2.43 -3.76
N ASP A 371 -14.40 3.75 -3.80
CA ASP A 371 -13.42 4.78 -4.16
C ASP A 371 -12.30 4.89 -3.09
N THR A 372 -11.52 3.82 -2.92
CA THR A 372 -10.47 3.70 -1.90
C THR A 372 -9.19 4.46 -2.28
N ASN A 373 -9.06 4.90 -3.53
CA ASN A 373 -7.98 5.77 -3.98
C ASN A 373 -8.35 7.27 -3.91
N LEU A 374 -9.61 7.60 -3.57
CA LEU A 374 -10.11 8.98 -3.41
C LEU A 374 -9.97 9.81 -4.70
N ARG A 375 -10.17 9.18 -5.87
CA ARG A 375 -10.01 9.83 -7.18
C ARG A 375 -11.33 10.31 -7.77
N LEU A 376 -12.46 9.75 -7.38
CA LEU A 376 -13.76 10.08 -7.97
C LEU A 376 -14.37 11.35 -7.34
N GLY A 377 -14.54 12.40 -8.16
CA GLY A 377 -15.08 13.68 -7.70
C GLY A 377 -16.52 13.58 -7.15
N ASP A 378 -17.37 12.78 -7.77
CA ASP A 378 -18.74 12.55 -7.29
C ASP A 378 -18.77 11.78 -5.96
N ALA A 379 -17.87 10.81 -5.79
CA ALA A 379 -17.70 10.11 -4.52
C ALA A 379 -17.25 11.06 -3.42
N ASP A 380 -16.26 11.92 -3.67
CA ASP A 380 -15.80 12.92 -2.70
C ASP A 380 -16.89 13.95 -2.34
N ALA A 381 -17.67 14.39 -3.33
CA ALA A 381 -18.78 15.30 -3.10
C ALA A 381 -19.87 14.66 -2.22
N LEU A 382 -20.24 13.40 -2.48
CA LEU A 382 -21.19 12.66 -1.66
C LEU A 382 -20.63 12.42 -0.24
N ARG A 383 -19.36 12.01 -0.12
CA ARG A 383 -18.65 11.80 1.16
C ARG A 383 -18.66 13.06 2.00
N SER A 384 -18.35 14.20 1.37
CA SER A 384 -18.39 15.52 1.99
C SER A 384 -19.78 15.89 2.52
N PHE A 385 -20.84 15.51 1.81
CA PHE A 385 -22.21 15.74 2.26
C PHE A 385 -22.61 14.82 3.42
N VAL A 386 -22.39 13.51 3.28
CA VAL A 386 -22.74 12.49 4.28
C VAL A 386 -22.08 12.80 5.63
N HIS A 387 -20.80 13.16 5.60
CA HIS A 387 -20.00 13.48 6.79
C HIS A 387 -20.01 14.96 7.17
N ARG A 388 -20.82 15.79 6.49
CA ARG A 388 -21.05 17.21 6.79
C ARG A 388 -19.80 18.09 6.71
N PHE A 389 -18.81 17.73 5.89
CA PHE A 389 -17.64 18.57 5.65
C PHE A 389 -17.97 19.78 4.77
N ARG A 390 -18.94 19.65 3.86
CA ARG A 390 -19.32 20.72 2.92
C ARG A 390 -20.83 20.79 2.72
N LEU A 391 -21.30 22.00 2.37
CA LEU A 391 -22.66 22.20 1.89
C LEU A 391 -22.76 21.79 0.42
N VAL A 392 -23.94 21.32 0.01
CA VAL A 392 -24.24 20.94 -1.36
C VAL A 392 -25.16 21.99 -1.97
N GLY A 393 -24.85 22.40 -3.20
CA GLY A 393 -25.69 23.32 -3.97
C GLY A 393 -27.09 22.76 -4.20
N GLY A 394 -28.08 23.64 -4.39
CA GLY A 394 -29.49 23.25 -4.45
C GLY A 394 -29.83 22.15 -5.48
N GLY A 395 -29.13 22.10 -6.62
CA GLY A 395 -29.45 21.22 -7.74
C GLY A 395 -29.31 19.71 -7.49
N ARG A 396 -28.46 19.27 -6.55
CA ARG A 396 -28.24 17.84 -6.24
C ARG A 396 -28.71 17.43 -4.84
N ARG A 397 -29.36 18.35 -4.11
CA ARG A 397 -29.67 18.15 -2.70
C ARG A 397 -30.60 16.94 -2.46
N ALA A 398 -31.61 16.76 -3.31
CA ALA A 398 -32.56 15.64 -3.19
C ALA A 398 -31.86 14.28 -3.40
N GLU A 399 -31.10 14.14 -4.49
CA GLU A 399 -30.29 12.95 -4.80
C GLU A 399 -29.36 12.56 -3.62
N TYR A 400 -28.71 13.55 -3.02
CA TYR A 400 -27.81 13.31 -1.90
C TYR A 400 -28.54 12.99 -0.60
N GLN A 401 -29.75 13.51 -0.40
CA GLN A 401 -30.61 13.11 0.72
C GLN A 401 -31.05 11.64 0.59
N ASP A 402 -31.39 11.20 -0.62
CA ASP A 402 -31.71 9.79 -0.88
C ASP A 402 -30.49 8.89 -0.63
N SER A 403 -29.32 9.31 -1.09
CA SER A 403 -28.05 8.61 -0.86
C SER A 403 -27.65 8.58 0.62
N LEU A 404 -27.93 9.64 1.38
CA LEU A 404 -27.72 9.67 2.83
C LEU A 404 -28.61 8.67 3.56
N GLU A 405 -29.87 8.51 3.14
CA GLU A 405 -30.74 7.49 3.73
C GLU A 405 -30.28 6.07 3.35
N ALA A 406 -29.84 5.85 2.11
CA ALA A 406 -29.21 4.59 1.70
C ALA A 406 -27.97 4.28 2.55
N TYR A 407 -27.06 5.25 2.72
CA TYR A 407 -25.87 5.14 3.55
C TYR A 407 -26.22 4.75 5.00
N ARG A 408 -27.22 5.41 5.61
CA ARG A 408 -27.68 5.09 6.97
C ARG A 408 -28.23 3.67 7.08
N ARG A 409 -28.92 3.19 6.05
CA ARG A 409 -29.44 1.81 6.05
C ARG A 409 -28.31 0.79 5.92
N VAL A 410 -27.31 1.03 5.07
CA VAL A 410 -26.10 0.20 5.02
C VAL A 410 -25.37 0.21 6.36
N GLN A 411 -25.27 1.38 7.01
CA GLN A 411 -24.62 1.53 8.32
C GLN A 411 -25.37 0.77 9.41
N ARG A 412 -26.71 0.83 9.39
CA ARG A 412 -27.56 0.05 10.28
C ARG A 412 -27.32 -1.45 10.08
N PHE A 413 -27.33 -1.93 8.84
CA PHE A 413 -27.04 -3.33 8.54
C PHE A 413 -25.66 -3.76 9.04
N LEU A 414 -24.64 -2.94 8.82
CA LEU A 414 -23.28 -3.18 9.32
C LEU A 414 -23.24 -3.35 10.85
N ASN A 415 -23.97 -2.49 11.57
CA ASN A 415 -23.98 -2.48 13.03
C ASN A 415 -24.86 -3.59 13.66
N GLU A 416 -25.92 -3.99 12.97
CA GLU A 416 -26.93 -4.92 13.50
C GLU A 416 -26.73 -6.38 13.04
N SER A 417 -25.95 -6.61 11.98
CA SER A 417 -25.66 -7.95 11.44
C SER A 417 -24.33 -8.54 11.92
N SER A 418 -24.04 -9.79 11.54
CA SER A 418 -22.76 -10.46 11.78
C SER A 418 -21.67 -10.15 10.74
N VAL A 419 -21.95 -9.29 9.74
CA VAL A 419 -21.13 -9.15 8.53
C VAL A 419 -19.64 -8.89 8.79
N VAL A 420 -19.31 -8.10 9.81
CA VAL A 420 -17.91 -7.82 10.19
C VAL A 420 -17.22 -9.07 10.75
N THR A 421 -17.93 -9.82 11.60
CA THR A 421 -17.42 -11.07 12.17
C THR A 421 -17.26 -12.13 11.09
N ASP A 422 -18.21 -12.20 10.16
CA ASP A 422 -18.19 -13.14 9.04
C ASP A 422 -17.03 -12.80 8.09
N PHE A 423 -16.84 -11.53 7.74
CA PHE A 423 -15.69 -11.11 6.94
C PHE A 423 -14.36 -11.43 7.63
N ARG A 424 -14.23 -11.15 8.93
CA ARG A 424 -13.01 -11.44 9.70
C ARG A 424 -12.63 -12.92 9.69
N ARG A 425 -13.62 -13.81 9.68
CA ARG A 425 -13.46 -15.27 9.66
C ARG A 425 -13.51 -15.87 8.26
N SER A 426 -13.78 -15.06 7.25
CA SER A 426 -13.94 -15.53 5.88
C SER A 426 -12.63 -16.14 5.38
N PRO A 427 -12.65 -17.36 4.81
CA PRO A 427 -11.48 -17.92 4.14
C PRO A 427 -11.12 -17.10 2.89
N GLU A 428 -12.03 -16.25 2.41
CA GLU A 428 -11.83 -15.36 1.26
C GLU A 428 -11.26 -13.99 1.67
N ARG A 429 -11.04 -13.70 2.96
CA ARG A 429 -10.45 -12.43 3.39
C ARG A 429 -9.01 -12.31 2.87
N PRO A 430 -8.66 -11.31 2.05
CA PRO A 430 -7.32 -11.19 1.49
C PRO A 430 -6.27 -10.92 2.57
N SER A 431 -5.03 -11.34 2.31
CA SER A 431 -3.85 -10.96 3.10
C SER A 431 -2.89 -10.20 2.21
N SER A 432 -2.61 -8.94 2.55
CA SER A 432 -1.66 -8.08 1.85
C SER A 432 -0.42 -7.86 2.70
N LEU A 433 0.73 -8.32 2.24
CA LEU A 433 2.01 -8.28 2.96
C LEU A 433 3.06 -7.53 2.14
N GLY A 434 3.59 -6.44 2.70
CA GLY A 434 4.81 -5.82 2.20
C GLY A 434 6.04 -6.56 2.71
N ILE A 435 7.02 -6.79 1.84
CA ILE A 435 8.31 -7.39 2.19
C ILE A 435 9.40 -6.43 1.74
N GLU A 436 10.12 -5.90 2.71
CA GLU A 436 11.20 -4.96 2.52
C GLU A 436 12.56 -5.64 2.68
N ILE A 437 13.36 -5.68 1.64
CA ILE A 437 14.64 -6.40 1.59
C ILE A 437 15.79 -5.42 1.63
N ARG A 438 16.84 -5.71 2.40
CA ARG A 438 18.01 -4.83 2.44
C ARG A 438 18.73 -4.81 1.09
N LYS A 439 18.92 -3.63 0.49
CA LYS A 439 19.45 -3.44 -0.87
C LYS A 439 20.82 -4.09 -1.11
N ASP A 440 21.74 -4.04 -0.14
CA ASP A 440 23.09 -4.64 -0.27
C ASP A 440 23.06 -6.17 -0.45
N LEU A 441 21.95 -6.83 -0.12
CA LEU A 441 21.76 -8.26 -0.39
C LEU A 441 21.48 -8.56 -1.87
N LEU A 442 20.99 -7.56 -2.60
CA LEU A 442 20.49 -7.70 -3.98
C LEU A 442 21.29 -6.87 -4.99
N CYS A 443 21.98 -5.82 -4.53
CA CYS A 443 22.67 -4.85 -5.35
C CYS A 443 23.91 -4.32 -4.63
N THR A 444 25.02 -4.14 -5.35
CA THR A 444 26.19 -3.40 -4.87
C THR A 444 26.11 -1.98 -5.40
N PHE A 445 26.64 -1.01 -4.65
CA PHE A 445 26.82 0.36 -5.13
C PHE A 445 28.31 0.65 -5.24
N ASP A 446 28.72 1.18 -6.38
CA ASP A 446 30.08 1.64 -6.62
C ASP A 446 30.41 2.75 -5.60
N PRO A 447 31.52 2.64 -4.85
CA PRO A 447 31.82 3.54 -3.75
C PRO A 447 32.23 4.95 -4.20
N GLU A 448 32.69 5.12 -5.44
CA GLU A 448 33.15 6.41 -5.97
C GLU A 448 32.00 7.23 -6.55
N THR A 449 31.12 6.57 -7.31
CA THR A 449 30.00 7.18 -8.03
C THR A 449 28.68 7.09 -7.27
N GLY A 450 28.55 6.13 -6.35
CA GLY A 450 27.30 5.81 -5.65
C GLY A 450 26.25 5.14 -6.54
N PHE A 451 26.60 4.71 -7.76
CA PHE A 451 25.68 4.06 -8.69
C PHE A 451 25.60 2.55 -8.45
N PRO A 452 24.45 1.92 -8.73
CA PRO A 452 24.31 0.49 -8.59
C PRO A 452 25.12 -0.24 -9.66
N GLU A 453 25.84 -1.25 -9.24
CA GLU A 453 26.51 -2.19 -10.12
C GLU A 453 25.54 -3.25 -10.61
N ARG A 454 25.88 -3.93 -11.70
CA ARG A 454 25.12 -5.10 -12.16
C ARG A 454 25.15 -6.18 -11.05
N PRO A 455 24.00 -6.75 -10.66
CA PRO A 455 23.98 -7.81 -9.66
C PRO A 455 24.93 -8.95 -10.03
N ASN A 456 25.76 -9.39 -9.09
CA ASN A 456 26.65 -10.53 -9.27
C ASN A 456 25.93 -11.86 -9.01
N GLU A 457 26.63 -12.99 -9.18
CA GLU A 457 26.00 -14.31 -9.00
C GLU A 457 25.58 -14.59 -7.55
N ALA A 458 26.34 -14.09 -6.57
CA ALA A 458 25.99 -14.25 -5.16
C ALA A 458 24.70 -13.49 -4.80
N GLN A 459 24.49 -12.29 -5.36
CA GLN A 459 23.28 -11.51 -5.18
C GLN A 459 22.07 -12.15 -5.88
N ARG A 460 22.23 -12.66 -7.10
CA ARG A 460 21.19 -13.45 -7.79
C ARG A 460 20.83 -14.71 -7.00
N HIS A 461 21.82 -15.42 -6.47
CA HIS A 461 21.60 -16.57 -5.60
C HIS A 461 20.87 -16.18 -4.31
N THR A 462 21.18 -15.02 -3.72
CA THR A 462 20.51 -14.50 -2.54
C THR A 462 19.05 -14.16 -2.82
N ALA A 463 18.76 -13.49 -3.95
CA ALA A 463 17.39 -13.23 -4.40
C ALA A 463 16.57 -14.53 -4.53
N ARG A 464 17.14 -15.56 -5.17
CA ARG A 464 16.52 -16.91 -5.28
C ARG A 464 16.25 -17.55 -3.93
N ARG A 465 17.19 -17.45 -2.98
CA ARG A 465 17.03 -18.01 -1.63
C ARG A 465 15.92 -17.34 -0.84
N ILE A 466 15.84 -16.01 -0.90
CA ILE A 466 14.75 -15.23 -0.27
C ILE A 466 13.41 -15.64 -0.88
N ALA A 467 13.31 -15.61 -2.21
CA ALA A 467 12.10 -16.00 -2.93
C ALA A 467 11.64 -17.42 -2.58
N LYS A 468 12.57 -18.39 -2.54
CA LYS A 468 12.26 -19.78 -2.18
C LYS A 468 11.69 -19.89 -0.76
N ALA A 469 12.31 -19.22 0.21
CA ALA A 469 11.85 -19.26 1.60
C ALA A 469 10.44 -18.67 1.77
N ILE A 470 10.15 -17.58 1.05
CA ILE A 470 8.81 -16.97 1.02
C ILE A 470 7.81 -17.92 0.34
N ALA A 471 8.19 -18.52 -0.81
CA ALA A 471 7.34 -19.45 -1.54
C ALA A 471 6.95 -20.68 -0.69
N GLU A 472 7.93 -21.29 -0.02
CA GLU A 472 7.71 -22.42 0.89
C GLU A 472 6.75 -22.06 2.04
N ALA A 473 6.88 -20.85 2.59
CA ALA A 473 5.99 -20.36 3.64
C ALA A 473 4.55 -20.17 3.15
N ILE A 474 4.38 -19.59 1.97
CA ILE A 474 3.06 -19.38 1.36
C ILE A 474 2.41 -20.73 1.02
N ALA A 475 3.15 -21.66 0.42
CA ALA A 475 2.67 -23.00 0.11
C ALA A 475 2.22 -23.73 1.39
N THR A 476 3.03 -23.68 2.45
CA THR A 476 2.67 -24.27 3.75
C THR A 476 1.43 -23.59 4.35
N TYR A 477 1.35 -22.26 4.32
CA TYR A 477 0.21 -21.52 4.84
C TYR A 477 -1.10 -21.91 4.14
N ILE A 478 -1.07 -22.04 2.82
CA ILE A 478 -2.21 -22.47 2.01
C ILE A 478 -2.59 -23.92 2.34
N ASP A 479 -1.62 -24.83 2.45
CA ASP A 479 -1.86 -26.25 2.68
C ASP A 479 -2.37 -26.55 4.11
N THR A 480 -1.81 -25.89 5.12
CA THR A 480 -2.05 -26.27 6.52
C THR A 480 -2.89 -25.29 7.32
N ASP A 481 -2.83 -24.00 7.00
CA ASP A 481 -3.34 -22.94 7.88
C ASP A 481 -4.59 -22.23 7.32
N ARG A 482 -4.84 -22.33 6.01
CA ARG A 482 -5.96 -21.70 5.33
C ARG A 482 -6.87 -22.76 4.69
N PRO A 483 -8.07 -23.02 5.23
CA PRO A 483 -9.03 -23.90 4.58
C PRO A 483 -9.58 -23.19 3.35
N VAL A 484 -8.98 -23.42 2.18
CA VAL A 484 -9.51 -22.89 0.92
C VAL A 484 -10.42 -23.95 0.31
N HIS A 485 -11.70 -23.62 0.18
CA HIS A 485 -12.65 -24.50 -0.53
C HIS A 485 -12.42 -24.35 -2.03
N GLU A 486 -12.13 -25.46 -2.73
CA GLU A 486 -11.89 -25.47 -4.19
C GLU A 486 -13.08 -24.93 -5.03
N GLN A 487 -14.25 -24.71 -4.41
CA GLN A 487 -15.50 -24.40 -5.11
C GLN A 487 -15.89 -22.93 -5.13
N THR A 488 -15.16 -22.02 -4.49
CA THR A 488 -15.54 -20.59 -4.44
C THR A 488 -14.93 -19.75 -5.56
N THR A 489 -15.08 -20.15 -6.83
CA THR A 489 -14.86 -19.20 -7.93
C THR A 489 -16.12 -18.33 -8.03
N ARG A 490 -16.19 -17.28 -7.22
CA ARG A 490 -17.18 -16.22 -7.46
C ARG A 490 -16.69 -15.46 -8.69
N GLU A 491 -17.46 -15.46 -9.77
CA GLU A 491 -17.31 -14.44 -10.80
C GLU A 491 -17.61 -13.09 -10.14
N LEU A 492 -16.59 -12.37 -9.66
CA LEU A 492 -16.73 -10.93 -9.48
C LEU A 492 -16.82 -10.36 -10.89
N THR A 493 -18.04 -10.06 -11.33
CA THR A 493 -18.24 -9.26 -12.53
C THR A 493 -17.75 -7.84 -12.20
N LEU A 494 -16.45 -7.60 -12.36
CA LEU A 494 -15.94 -6.24 -12.40
C LEU A 494 -16.63 -5.54 -13.58
N PRO A 495 -17.15 -4.31 -13.41
CA PRO A 495 -17.54 -3.53 -14.56
C PRO A 495 -16.33 -3.47 -15.52
N PRO A 496 -16.55 -3.57 -16.84
CA PRO A 496 -15.45 -3.44 -17.79
C PRO A 496 -14.70 -2.15 -17.45
N ILE A 497 -13.38 -2.27 -17.28
CA ILE A 497 -12.51 -1.10 -17.24
C ILE A 497 -12.80 -0.38 -18.55
N THR A 498 -13.57 0.70 -18.47
CA THR A 498 -13.81 1.55 -19.63
C THR A 498 -12.42 1.96 -20.10
N GLY A 499 -12.10 1.61 -21.34
CA GLY A 499 -10.83 1.93 -21.97
C GLY A 499 -10.54 3.43 -21.90
N PRO A 500 -9.35 3.86 -22.38
CA PRO A 500 -8.96 5.26 -22.33
C PRO A 500 -10.13 6.13 -22.79
N VAL A 501 -10.53 7.07 -21.94
CA VAL A 501 -11.45 8.14 -22.34
C VAL A 501 -10.78 8.76 -23.56
N ASP A 502 -11.38 8.61 -24.74
CA ASP A 502 -10.94 9.33 -25.92
C ASP A 502 -11.08 10.83 -25.57
N LEU A 503 -9.94 11.43 -25.21
CA LEU A 503 -9.80 12.86 -25.00
C LEU A 503 -9.61 13.49 -26.38
N ASP A 504 -10.70 13.54 -27.15
CA ASP A 504 -10.79 14.38 -28.36
C ASP A 504 -10.98 15.86 -28.00
#